data_AF-A0A9D3WMB2-F1
#
_entry.id   AF-A0A9D3WMB2-F1
#
_cell.length_a   1.000
_cell.length_b   1.000
_cell.length_c   1.000
_cell.angle_alpha   90.00
_cell.angle_beta   90.00
_cell.angle_gamma   90.00
#
_symmetry.space_group_name_H-M   'P 1'
#
loop_
_entity.id
_entity.type
_entity.pdbx_description
1 polymer ?
#
loop_
_entity_poly.entity_id
_entity_poly.type
_entity_poly.pdbx_seq_one_letter_code
_entity_poly.pdbx_strand_id
1 'polypeptide(L)'
;MLLTNGIFKCWLCEYDCSGFSYEEEYNDGLVVCLQCTTTPHSFTYQTKESHYLFYDVENRSDCSACGRHRYNESSYICKDGDFVLNSGCVTLPKTSWHNCDKHPLKLVYGDSNDYPFHHWCDICEKERDSKL
;
A
#
# COMPACT_ATOMS: atom_id res chain seq x y z
N MET A 1 17.23 -15.38 7.54
CA MET A 1 18.45 -14.93 6.82
C MET A 1 18.15 -13.71 5.93
N LEU A 2 19.04 -12.70 5.87
CA LEU A 2 18.92 -11.61 4.88
C LEU A 2 19.48 -12.11 3.54
N LEU A 3 18.65 -12.06 2.49
CA LEU A 3 19.03 -12.45 1.14
C LEU A 3 19.26 -11.20 0.29
N THR A 4 20.29 -11.27 -0.55
CA THR A 4 20.62 -10.24 -1.54
C THR A 4 20.72 -10.92 -2.90
N ASN A 5 19.85 -10.53 -3.83
CA ASN A 5 19.78 -10.93 -5.25
C ASN A 5 18.62 -11.89 -5.58
N GLY A 6 17.87 -11.51 -6.63
CA GLY A 6 16.71 -12.25 -7.15
C GLY A 6 15.46 -11.38 -7.24
N ILE A 7 14.55 -11.75 -8.13
CA ILE A 7 13.15 -11.32 -8.09
C ILE A 7 12.43 -12.38 -7.27
N PHE A 8 11.66 -11.96 -6.28
CA PHE A 8 10.91 -12.85 -5.40
C PHE A 8 9.52 -12.27 -5.12
N LYS A 9 8.54 -13.14 -4.91
CA LYS A 9 7.21 -12.72 -4.47
C LYS A 9 7.22 -12.58 -2.95
N CYS A 10 6.96 -11.38 -2.44
CA CYS A 10 6.84 -11.15 -1.00
C CYS A 10 5.57 -11.80 -0.46
N TRP A 11 5.67 -12.54 0.64
CA TRP A 11 4.51 -13.18 1.26
C TRP A 11 3.48 -12.18 1.81
N LEU A 12 3.93 -11.04 2.37
CA LEU A 12 3.04 -10.07 3.02
C LEU A 12 2.31 -9.15 2.03
N CYS A 13 3.00 -8.59 1.04
CA CYS A 13 2.40 -7.63 0.10
C CYS A 13 2.03 -8.23 -1.27
N GLU A 14 2.37 -9.50 -1.49
CA GLU A 14 2.23 -10.24 -2.75
C GLU A 14 2.86 -9.59 -3.98
N TYR A 15 3.67 -8.54 -3.82
CA TYR A 15 4.39 -7.92 -4.91
C TYR A 15 5.69 -8.67 -5.23
N ASP A 16 6.01 -8.72 -6.52
CA ASP A 16 7.34 -9.08 -6.98
C ASP A 16 8.30 -7.98 -6.57
N CYS A 17 9.19 -8.33 -5.65
CA CYS A 17 10.19 -7.44 -5.08
C CYS A 17 11.57 -7.82 -5.60
N SER A 18 12.47 -6.86 -5.61
CA SER A 18 13.88 -7.07 -5.94
C SER A 18 14.76 -6.44 -4.87
N GLY A 19 16.01 -6.91 -4.77
CA GLY A 19 16.99 -6.42 -3.81
C GLY A 19 17.02 -7.26 -2.54
N PHE A 20 16.62 -6.67 -1.41
CA PHE A 20 16.74 -7.27 -0.08
C PHE A 20 15.45 -7.97 0.37
N SER A 21 15.59 -9.16 0.92
CA SER A 21 14.51 -9.88 1.58
C SER A 21 14.97 -10.59 2.85
N TYR A 22 14.02 -10.82 3.74
CA TYR A 22 14.19 -11.69 4.89
C TYR A 22 13.50 -13.02 4.60
N GLU A 23 14.26 -14.10 4.70
CA GLU A 23 13.74 -15.46 4.66
C GLU A 23 13.67 -16.02 6.08
N GLU A 24 12.52 -16.59 6.44
CA GLU A 24 12.35 -17.28 7.72
C GLU A 24 12.73 -18.77 7.58
N GLU A 25 13.69 -19.23 8.38
CA GLU A 25 14.31 -20.56 8.23
C GLU A 25 13.38 -21.73 8.62
N TYR A 26 12.32 -21.47 9.40
CA TYR A 26 11.47 -22.53 9.99
C TYR A 26 10.11 -22.67 9.33
N ASN A 27 9.80 -21.82 8.34
CA ASN A 27 8.45 -21.65 7.83
C ASN A 27 8.44 -21.76 6.29
N ASP A 28 8.90 -22.91 5.79
CA ASP A 28 8.84 -23.32 4.38
C ASP A 28 9.43 -22.30 3.36
N GLY A 29 10.43 -21.51 3.77
CA GLY A 29 11.07 -20.52 2.90
C GLY A 29 10.20 -19.30 2.64
N LEU A 30 9.38 -18.87 3.61
CA LEU A 30 8.66 -17.60 3.51
C LEU A 30 9.62 -16.43 3.34
N VAL A 31 9.48 -15.70 2.23
CA VAL A 31 10.30 -14.53 1.89
C VAL A 31 9.49 -13.25 2.04
N VAL A 32 10.00 -12.32 2.84
CA VAL A 32 9.38 -11.01 3.11
C VAL A 32 10.30 -9.90 2.61
N CYS A 33 9.76 -8.95 1.84
CA CYS A 33 10.56 -7.82 1.36
C CYS A 33 10.91 -6.85 2.48
N LEU A 34 12.02 -6.12 2.33
CA LEU A 34 12.50 -5.16 3.31
C LEU A 34 11.39 -4.17 3.73
N GLN A 35 10.62 -3.64 2.78
CA GLN A 35 9.56 -2.66 3.07
C GLN A 35 8.50 -3.21 4.03
N CYS A 36 8.04 -4.44 3.82
CA CYS A 36 7.08 -5.08 4.72
C CYS A 36 7.68 -5.32 6.12
N THR A 37 8.96 -5.71 6.21
CA THR A 37 9.62 -5.92 7.51
C THR A 37 9.86 -4.63 8.30
N THR A 38 10.03 -3.50 7.59
CA THR A 38 10.28 -2.19 8.22
C THR A 38 9.01 -1.41 8.50
N THR A 39 7.86 -1.85 7.97
CA THR A 39 6.58 -1.18 8.21
C THR A 39 6.15 -1.43 9.66
N PRO A 40 5.93 -0.37 10.47
CA PRO A 40 5.52 -0.55 11.85
C PRO A 40 4.15 -1.21 11.95
N HIS A 41 3.94 -2.05 12.97
CA HIS A 41 2.62 -2.67 13.22
C HIS A 41 1.51 -1.65 13.51
N SER A 42 1.85 -0.41 13.87
CA SER A 42 0.86 0.65 14.03
C SER A 42 1.47 2.01 13.78
N PHE A 43 0.73 2.89 13.13
CA PHE A 43 1.16 4.26 12.81
C PHE A 43 -0.04 5.09 12.36
N THR A 44 0.13 6.41 12.28
CA THR A 44 -0.89 7.29 11.70
C THR A 44 -0.72 7.36 10.19
N TYR A 45 -1.71 6.90 9.44
CA TYR A 45 -1.82 7.10 8.00
C TYR A 45 -2.53 8.42 7.71
N GLN A 46 -1.98 9.17 6.76
CA GLN A 46 -2.45 10.51 6.40
C GLN A 46 -3.22 10.40 5.09
N THR A 47 -4.55 10.57 5.15
CA THR A 47 -5.42 10.86 4.00
C THR A 47 -5.97 12.29 4.13
N LYS A 48 -7.17 12.58 3.61
CA LYS A 48 -7.92 13.79 3.94
C LYS A 48 -8.22 13.87 5.45
N GLU A 49 -8.45 12.71 6.07
CA GLU A 49 -8.56 12.55 7.51
C GLU A 49 -7.38 11.69 8.01
N SER A 50 -6.95 11.88 9.26
CA SER A 50 -5.89 11.04 9.82
C SER A 50 -6.49 9.75 10.39
N HIS A 51 -5.95 8.60 9.99
CA HIS A 51 -6.36 7.29 10.49
C HIS A 51 -5.22 6.65 11.28
N TYR A 52 -5.46 6.24 12.52
CA TYR A 52 -4.49 5.46 13.29
C TYR A 52 -4.70 3.97 12.99
N LEU A 53 -3.74 3.39 12.28
CA LEU A 53 -3.83 2.02 11.77
C LEU A 53 -3.07 1.05 12.67
N PHE A 54 -3.59 -0.17 12.74
CA PHE A 54 -2.95 -1.31 13.39
C PHE A 54 -2.98 -2.52 12.47
N TYR A 55 -1.91 -3.30 12.51
CA TYR A 55 -1.75 -4.53 11.77
C TYR A 55 -2.64 -5.63 12.34
N ASP A 56 -3.44 -6.24 11.47
CA ASP A 56 -4.35 -7.34 11.75
C ASP A 56 -4.13 -8.46 10.71
N VAL A 57 -3.72 -9.63 11.20
CA VAL A 57 -3.44 -10.83 10.39
C VAL A 57 -4.71 -11.56 10.00
N GLU A 58 -5.82 -11.37 10.72
CA GLU A 58 -7.09 -12.08 10.54
C GLU A 58 -8.10 -11.27 9.73
N ASN A 59 -7.93 -9.95 9.63
CA ASN A 59 -8.84 -9.13 8.81
C ASN A 59 -8.80 -9.53 7.33
N ARG A 60 -9.99 -9.62 6.73
CA ARG A 60 -10.20 -9.94 5.30
C ARG A 60 -11.05 -8.88 4.60
N SER A 61 -11.20 -7.69 5.18
CA SER A 61 -12.00 -6.63 4.56
C SER A 61 -11.36 -6.10 3.28
N ASP A 62 -12.16 -5.50 2.41
CA ASP A 62 -11.66 -4.88 1.18
C ASP A 62 -10.74 -3.69 1.48
N CYS A 63 -9.66 -3.57 0.71
CA CYS A 63 -8.75 -2.44 0.85
C CYS A 63 -9.41 -1.15 0.37
N SER A 64 -9.49 -0.14 1.24
CA SER A 64 -10.05 1.18 0.92
C SER A 64 -9.28 1.87 -0.21
N ALA A 65 -7.98 1.62 -0.38
CA ALA A 65 -7.17 2.29 -1.42
C ALA A 65 -7.32 1.70 -2.83
N CYS A 66 -7.39 0.36 -2.96
CA CYS A 66 -7.44 -0.29 -4.28
C CYS A 66 -8.76 -1.02 -4.57
N GLY A 67 -9.66 -1.10 -3.59
CA GLY A 67 -10.94 -1.82 -3.68
C GLY A 67 -10.81 -3.33 -3.84
N ARG A 68 -9.61 -3.90 -3.64
CA ARG A 68 -9.38 -5.35 -3.83
C ARG A 68 -9.46 -6.08 -2.50
N HIS A 69 -10.25 -7.15 -2.49
CA HIS A 69 -10.16 -8.22 -1.50
C HIS A 69 -8.88 -9.02 -1.74
N ARG A 70 -8.08 -9.27 -0.69
CA ARG A 70 -6.91 -10.17 -0.78
C ARG A 70 -6.96 -11.20 0.35
N TYR A 71 -7.41 -12.41 0.01
CA TYR A 71 -7.75 -13.48 0.96
C TYR A 71 -6.58 -13.96 1.84
N ASN A 72 -5.35 -13.78 1.36
CA ASN A 72 -4.14 -14.26 2.04
C ASN A 72 -3.26 -13.12 2.56
N GLU A 73 -3.73 -11.88 2.50
CA GLU A 73 -2.99 -10.73 3.00
C GLU A 73 -3.51 -10.28 4.35
N SER A 74 -2.57 -9.98 5.23
CA SER A 74 -2.81 -9.17 6.41
C SER A 74 -3.15 -7.72 6.02
N SER A 75 -3.88 -7.07 6.90
CA SER A 75 -4.36 -5.71 6.69
C SER A 75 -3.94 -4.77 7.81
N TYR A 76 -4.03 -3.49 7.55
CA TYR A 76 -3.92 -2.41 8.50
C TYR A 76 -5.30 -1.79 8.66
N ILE A 77 -5.89 -1.94 9.84
CA ILE A 77 -7.25 -1.50 10.14
C ILE A 77 -7.22 -0.24 11.00
N CYS A 78 -8.12 0.69 10.72
CA CYS A 78 -8.41 1.82 11.58
C CYS A 78 -9.38 1.38 12.69
N LYS A 79 -9.12 1.75 13.95
CA LYS A 79 -10.06 1.44 15.04
C LYS A 79 -11.33 2.31 14.98
N ASP A 80 -11.18 3.55 14.53
CA ASP A 80 -12.21 4.59 14.63
C ASP A 80 -13.08 4.70 13.37
N GLY A 81 -12.93 3.80 12.39
CA GLY A 81 -13.75 3.77 11.17
C GLY A 81 -13.43 2.60 10.23
N ASP A 82 -14.13 2.54 9.10
CA ASP A 82 -14.06 1.44 8.14
C ASP A 82 -12.86 1.52 7.17
N PHE A 83 -11.80 2.23 7.56
CA PHE A 83 -10.62 2.43 6.72
C PHE A 83 -9.63 1.27 6.90
N VAL A 84 -9.37 0.57 5.80
CA VAL A 84 -8.55 -0.65 5.76
C VAL A 84 -7.55 -0.56 4.62
N LEU A 85 -6.28 -0.87 4.89
CA LEU A 85 -5.23 -0.99 3.88
C LEU A 85 -4.59 -2.36 3.92
N ASN A 86 -4.56 -3.08 2.80
CA ASN A 86 -3.78 -4.31 2.73
C ASN A 86 -2.28 -3.99 2.79
N SER A 87 -1.48 -4.97 3.24
CA SER A 87 -0.01 -4.88 3.29
C SER A 87 0.64 -4.47 1.96
N GLY A 88 0.01 -4.80 0.82
CA GLY A 88 0.39 -4.23 -0.47
C GLY A 88 0.27 -2.71 -0.53
N CYS A 89 -0.94 -2.18 -0.33
CA CYS A 89 -1.20 -0.74 -0.49
C CYS A 89 -0.47 0.12 0.54
N VAL A 90 -0.25 -0.40 1.75
CA VAL A 90 0.43 0.34 2.82
C VAL A 90 1.92 0.58 2.51
N THR A 91 2.54 -0.33 1.76
CA THR A 91 3.97 -0.26 1.42
C THR A 91 4.24 0.50 0.12
N LEU A 92 3.20 0.93 -0.60
CA LEU A 92 3.37 1.73 -1.81
C LEU A 92 3.91 3.12 -1.46
N PRO A 93 4.89 3.62 -2.23
CA PRO A 93 5.44 4.93 -1.99
C PRO A 93 4.39 6.01 -2.31
N LYS A 94 4.34 7.06 -1.47
CA LYS A 94 3.48 8.23 -1.71
C LYS A 94 3.97 9.10 -2.87
N THR A 95 5.20 8.87 -3.35
CA THR A 95 5.78 9.59 -4.48
C THR A 95 6.41 8.56 -5.41
N SER A 96 6.06 8.60 -6.69
CA SER A 96 6.54 7.65 -7.70
C SER A 96 7.03 8.38 -8.95
N TRP A 97 7.98 7.79 -9.66
CA TRP A 97 8.47 8.30 -10.94
C TRP A 97 7.78 7.55 -12.07
N HIS A 98 7.33 8.27 -13.09
CA HIS A 98 6.74 7.69 -14.29
C HIS A 98 7.54 8.11 -15.51
N ASN A 99 7.83 7.18 -16.42
CA ASN A 99 8.71 7.44 -17.57
C ASN A 99 8.19 8.53 -18.52
N CYS A 100 6.88 8.77 -18.53
CA CYS A 100 6.27 9.79 -19.37
C CYS A 100 6.22 11.19 -18.72
N ASP A 101 6.64 11.32 -17.46
CA ASP A 101 6.68 12.61 -16.76
C ASP A 101 8.10 12.93 -16.31
N LYS A 102 8.47 14.21 -16.37
CA LYS A 102 9.75 14.70 -15.85
C LYS A 102 9.68 14.96 -14.35
N HIS A 103 8.48 15.08 -13.80
CA HIS A 103 8.26 15.34 -12.39
C HIS A 103 7.73 14.08 -11.69
N PRO A 104 8.10 13.87 -10.42
CA PRO A 104 7.55 12.76 -9.67
C PRO A 104 6.06 12.97 -9.40
N LEU A 105 5.28 11.92 -9.59
CA LEU A 105 3.87 11.86 -9.24
C LEU A 105 3.74 11.71 -7.72
N LYS A 106 3.07 12.66 -7.09
CA LYS A 106 2.81 12.64 -5.65
C LYS A 106 1.36 12.28 -5.39
N LEU A 107 1.15 11.28 -4.55
CA LEU A 107 -0.16 10.96 -3.99
C LEU A 107 -0.57 12.08 -3.04
N VAL A 108 -1.64 12.78 -3.39
CA VAL A 108 -2.22 13.88 -2.64
C VAL A 108 -3.65 13.50 -2.26
N TYR A 109 -4.05 13.89 -1.05
CA TYR A 109 -5.38 13.63 -0.52
C TYR A 109 -6.10 14.97 -0.33
N GLY A 110 -7.30 15.07 -0.89
CA GLY A 110 -8.05 16.33 -0.96
C GLY A 110 -7.61 17.22 -2.13
N ASP A 111 -8.59 17.71 -2.89
CA ASP A 111 -8.35 18.77 -3.87
C ASP A 111 -8.12 20.09 -3.13
N SER A 112 -6.94 20.66 -3.31
CA SER A 112 -6.63 22.02 -2.83
C SER A 112 -7.06 23.11 -3.83
N ASN A 113 -7.63 22.71 -4.97
CA ASN A 113 -8.01 23.62 -6.03
C ASN A 113 -9.47 23.39 -6.44
N ASP A 114 -10.24 24.48 -6.52
CA ASP A 114 -11.62 24.54 -7.00
C ASP A 114 -11.75 24.29 -8.53
N TYR A 115 -10.89 23.45 -9.12
CA TYR A 115 -10.89 23.23 -10.57
C TYR A 115 -12.00 22.25 -10.97
N PRO A 116 -12.92 22.60 -11.88
CA PRO A 116 -14.14 21.81 -12.15
C PRO A 116 -13.92 20.43 -12.83
N PHE A 117 -12.68 20.06 -13.15
CA PHE A 117 -12.35 18.84 -13.91
C PHE A 117 -11.63 17.76 -13.06
N HIS A 118 -11.61 17.90 -11.74
CA HIS A 118 -10.89 16.98 -10.84
C HIS A 118 -11.47 15.57 -10.72
N HIS A 119 -12.63 15.30 -11.34
CA HIS A 119 -13.23 13.97 -11.31
C HIS A 119 -12.50 12.98 -12.21
N TRP A 120 -11.56 13.38 -13.07
CA TRP A 120 -10.87 12.48 -13.98
C TRP A 120 -9.41 12.23 -13.55
N CYS A 121 -8.96 10.98 -13.64
CA CYS A 121 -7.57 10.61 -13.46
C CYS A 121 -6.91 10.45 -14.83
N ASP A 122 -6.01 11.35 -15.19
CA ASP A 122 -5.29 11.31 -16.47
C ASP A 122 -4.40 10.07 -16.62
N ILE A 123 -3.96 9.48 -15.51
CA ILE A 123 -3.11 8.28 -15.51
C ILE A 123 -3.97 7.02 -15.74
N CYS A 124 -5.10 6.94 -15.06
CA CYS A 124 -5.97 5.76 -15.11
C CYS A 124 -7.03 5.85 -16.21
N GLU A 125 -7.15 7.01 -16.87
CA GLU A 125 -8.19 7.34 -17.84
C GLU A 125 -9.59 6.96 -17.35
N LYS A 126 -9.91 7.33 -16.11
CA LYS A 126 -11.21 7.05 -15.47
C LYS A 126 -11.57 8.06 -14.41
N GLU A 127 -12.84 8.06 -14.01
CA GLU A 127 -13.30 8.90 -12.91
C GLU A 127 -12.64 8.51 -11.57
N ARG A 128 -12.31 9.52 -10.77
CA ARG A 128 -11.78 9.40 -9.41
C ARG A 128 -12.92 9.15 -8.44
N ASP A 129 -12.69 8.26 -7.48
CA ASP A 129 -13.62 8.09 -6.36
C ASP A 129 -13.57 9.32 -5.45
N SER A 130 -14.71 9.96 -5.23
CA SER A 130 -14.83 11.15 -4.39
C SER A 130 -14.83 10.84 -2.88
N LYS A 131 -14.82 9.56 -2.49
CA LYS A 131 -14.92 9.12 -1.09
C LYS A 131 -13.57 8.94 -0.39
N LEU A 132 -12.46 9.07 -1.12
CA LEU A 132 -11.08 8.87 -0.61
C LEU A 132 -10.33 10.19 -0.38
#